data_AF-A0AB73GB42-F1
#
_entry.id   AF-A0AB73GB42-F1
#
_cell.length_a   1.000
_cell.length_b   1.000
_cell.length_c   1.000
_cell.angle_alpha   90.00
_cell.angle_beta   90.00
_cell.angle_gamma   90.00
#
_symmetry.space_group_name_H-M   'P 1'
#
loop_
_entity.id
_entity.type
_entity.pdbx_description
1 polymer ?
#
loop_
_entity_poly.entity_id
_entity_poly.type
_entity_poly.pdbx_seq_one_letter_code
_entity_poly.pdbx_strand_id
1 'polypeptide(L)'
;MSNLFEYNYPGRYLLINYNDEFYKKLLDSGYIVHRFNSINGIDCNIVTGPIDYFYIKLSTEISNFLELCNLIDHYRIKNLMLSIECVNEGHLDFIDTLIEKGYQINSNDKIKVGEGKVDIEITSIKSHQHNFKLNREILYLKERIDKIVSYICSGDEILIVDDGNNNIRNYLSYQIISDKIKFIQSSDLLIREKNKQYNIIFFINKKITFDSVTLEFLSESLLPSGRCILFNINTKIRKLLTTVNLDIESYSSTDKISSSIVNYSGSIENLCSSILIFMRNPLIFDSFKYSESFYGYNSPPDNLLAFQRDYINPWIVRSLVEFPSRNKSTYNLRNYCNTILETYPLLSPDYGAALAVLGYQYLNNHLKDDFIIQKITSYCSDIEKESFVSPHQTRWYISLSTLLGLIYRKKGFFFKSMPWFSKAYQSSERKFSPTIATKILQSYYMNITMLISLEKITSATVLLDSSINRIIDFFNVHENELLGRKKNPLNFVMYIYHDIIDWTIKLINIKRSLNINRMGSFYLANKNTWSSLLSERMEAINFQSLLINERDITIKDQTKIIDDRGLAIESQSIMIDERDNTIKDQAKLIDERDNTIRDQTQLIEERESTILSQEKIIKKLQDLAKE
;
A
#
# COMPACT_ATOMS: atom_id res chain seq x y z
N MET A 1 18.62 -42.93 6.03
CA MET A 1 19.33 -41.94 5.19
C MET A 1 18.51 -41.75 3.92
N SER A 2 17.30 -41.22 4.07
CA SER A 2 16.28 -41.20 3.02
C SER A 2 15.32 -40.04 3.34
N ASN A 3 15.13 -39.15 2.35
CA ASN A 3 14.22 -37.99 2.27
C ASN A 3 14.77 -36.57 2.45
N LEU A 4 16.07 -36.35 2.73
CA LEU A 4 16.62 -34.97 2.66
C LEU A 4 16.87 -34.47 1.22
N PHE A 5 16.75 -35.34 0.21
CA PHE A 5 17.32 -35.11 -1.12
C PHE A 5 16.34 -34.68 -2.21
N GLU A 6 15.03 -34.65 -1.97
CA GLU A 6 14.02 -34.39 -3.02
C GLU A 6 13.59 -32.92 -3.15
N TYR A 7 14.04 -32.02 -2.28
CA TYR A 7 13.57 -30.63 -2.26
C TYR A 7 14.70 -29.61 -2.05
N ASN A 8 15.68 -29.56 -2.96
CA ASN A 8 16.68 -28.50 -2.99
C ASN A 8 16.16 -27.29 -3.78
N TYR A 9 15.56 -26.34 -3.07
CA TYR A 9 15.05 -25.09 -3.63
C TYR A 9 16.17 -24.03 -3.83
N PRO A 10 16.04 -23.13 -4.81
CA PRO A 10 17.04 -22.07 -4.99
C PRO A 10 17.10 -21.14 -3.78
N GLY A 11 18.32 -20.92 -3.24
CA GLY A 11 18.51 -20.04 -2.08
C GLY A 11 19.93 -20.04 -1.53
N ARG A 12 20.11 -19.32 -0.41
CA ARG A 12 21.35 -19.31 0.38
C ARG A 12 21.29 -20.34 1.50
N TYR A 13 22.31 -21.16 1.60
CA TYR A 13 22.40 -22.28 2.53
C TYR A 13 23.47 -22.03 3.59
N LEU A 14 23.12 -22.32 4.85
CA LEU A 14 24.07 -22.44 5.95
C LEU A 14 24.07 -23.89 6.43
N LEU A 15 25.24 -24.52 6.45
CA LEU A 15 25.42 -25.92 6.84
C LEU A 15 26.32 -26.01 8.07
N ILE A 16 25.85 -26.68 9.13
CA ILE A 16 26.65 -27.00 10.32
C ILE A 16 26.70 -28.50 10.50
N ASN A 17 27.91 -29.06 10.59
CA ASN A 17 28.16 -30.49 10.82
C ASN A 17 27.60 -31.43 9.73
N TYR A 18 27.51 -30.96 8.48
CA TYR A 18 27.20 -31.79 7.31
C TYR A 18 28.45 -32.25 6.56
N ASN A 19 28.33 -33.36 5.83
CA ASN A 19 29.42 -33.98 5.06
C ASN A 19 29.77 -33.19 3.78
N ASP A 20 30.97 -33.42 3.26
CA ASP A 20 31.50 -32.77 2.05
C ASP A 20 30.68 -33.04 0.79
N GLU A 21 30.06 -34.21 0.72
CA GLU A 21 29.26 -34.63 -0.43
C GLU A 21 28.00 -33.77 -0.61
N PHE A 22 27.29 -33.47 0.48
CA PHE A 22 26.09 -32.61 0.44
C PHE A 22 26.45 -31.15 0.10
N TYR A 23 27.54 -30.65 0.67
CA TYR A 23 28.06 -29.31 0.37
C TYR A 23 28.41 -29.13 -1.11
N LYS A 24 29.16 -30.08 -1.70
CA LYS A 24 29.53 -30.04 -3.11
C LYS A 24 28.31 -30.04 -4.03
N LYS A 25 27.30 -30.86 -3.74
CA LYS A 25 26.08 -30.93 -4.54
C LYS A 25 25.31 -29.62 -4.60
N LEU A 26 25.24 -28.87 -3.49
CA LEU A 26 24.60 -27.56 -3.45
C LEU A 26 25.40 -26.49 -4.19
N LEU A 27 26.73 -26.52 -4.10
CA LEU A 27 27.61 -25.63 -4.88
C LEU A 27 27.51 -25.90 -6.38
N ASP A 28 27.52 -27.16 -6.81
CA ASP A 28 27.39 -27.55 -8.22
C ASP A 28 26.05 -27.13 -8.83
N SER A 29 25.03 -26.93 -7.99
CA SER A 29 23.70 -26.40 -8.38
C SER A 29 23.66 -24.87 -8.50
N GLY A 30 24.78 -24.18 -8.25
CA GLY A 30 24.91 -22.72 -8.37
C GLY A 30 24.39 -21.94 -7.15
N TYR A 31 24.19 -22.59 -6.00
CA TYR A 31 23.70 -21.94 -4.79
C TYR A 31 24.83 -21.36 -3.94
N ILE A 32 24.51 -20.35 -3.14
CA ILE A 32 25.46 -19.78 -2.17
C ILE A 32 25.41 -20.64 -0.92
N VAL A 33 26.52 -21.30 -0.58
CA VAL A 33 26.58 -22.24 0.55
C VAL A 33 27.71 -21.86 1.49
N HIS A 34 27.37 -21.62 2.75
CA HIS A 34 28.32 -21.41 3.84
C HIS A 34 28.36 -22.65 4.72
N ARG A 35 29.55 -23.24 4.94
CA ARG A 35 29.70 -24.46 5.75
C ARG A 35 30.63 -24.23 6.94
N PHE A 36 30.20 -24.69 8.11
CA PHE A 36 30.95 -24.61 9.35
C PHE A 36 30.93 -25.95 10.11
N ASN A 37 31.98 -26.20 10.90
CA ASN A 37 32.13 -27.40 11.75
C ASN A 37 31.62 -27.18 13.18
N SER A 38 31.24 -25.95 13.54
CA SER A 38 30.64 -25.63 14.83
C SER A 38 29.92 -24.29 14.75
N ILE A 39 28.97 -24.08 15.66
CA ILE A 39 28.21 -22.83 15.79
C ILE A 39 29.15 -21.66 16.14
N ASN A 40 30.11 -21.89 17.03
CA ASN A 40 31.05 -20.88 17.51
C ASN A 40 32.07 -20.43 16.43
N GLY A 41 32.15 -21.18 15.32
CA GLY A 41 33.02 -20.85 14.18
C GLY A 41 32.36 -19.95 13.12
N ILE A 42 31.12 -19.51 13.32
CA ILE A 42 30.41 -18.65 12.36
C ILE A 42 30.92 -17.21 12.50
N ASP A 43 31.65 -16.74 11.49
CA ASP A 43 32.04 -15.34 11.39
C ASP A 43 30.94 -14.54 10.64
N CYS A 44 30.24 -13.68 11.38
CA CYS A 44 29.18 -12.83 10.86
C CYS A 44 29.66 -11.80 9.82
N ASN A 45 30.96 -11.60 9.66
CA ASN A 45 31.51 -10.75 8.60
C ASN A 45 31.62 -11.49 7.26
N ILE A 46 31.66 -12.83 7.26
CA ILE A 46 31.78 -13.67 6.06
C ILE A 46 30.40 -14.01 5.48
N VAL A 47 29.40 -14.18 6.34
CA VAL A 47 28.03 -14.51 5.93
C VAL A 47 27.21 -13.22 5.81
N THR A 48 27.11 -12.68 4.59
CA THR A 48 26.40 -11.41 4.35
C THR A 48 24.98 -11.62 3.80
N GLY A 49 23.97 -11.20 4.55
CA GLY A 49 22.56 -11.18 4.14
C GLY A 49 21.75 -12.39 4.63
N PRO A 50 20.45 -12.47 4.27
CA PRO A 50 19.55 -13.50 4.80
C PRO A 50 19.92 -14.89 4.29
N ILE A 51 19.69 -15.90 5.12
CA ILE A 51 19.89 -17.32 4.79
C ILE A 51 18.52 -17.95 4.57
N ASP A 52 18.28 -18.56 3.42
CA ASP A 52 17.00 -19.19 3.12
C ASP A 52 16.85 -20.54 3.81
N TYR A 53 17.96 -21.28 3.91
CA TYR A 53 17.98 -22.65 4.39
C TYR A 53 19.11 -22.88 5.40
N PHE A 54 18.78 -23.30 6.61
CA PHE A 54 19.75 -23.63 7.65
C PHE A 54 19.67 -25.11 8.02
N TYR A 55 20.74 -25.84 7.74
CA TYR A 55 20.84 -27.26 8.05
C TYR A 55 21.84 -27.44 9.18
N ILE A 56 21.40 -28.05 10.27
CA ILE A 56 22.24 -28.31 11.43
C ILE A 56 22.12 -29.76 11.84
N LYS A 57 23.27 -30.42 11.99
CA LYS A 57 23.36 -31.73 12.62
C LYS A 57 23.77 -31.59 14.08
N LEU A 58 22.86 -31.90 15.01
CA LEU A 58 23.07 -31.82 16.45
C LEU A 58 23.57 -33.18 16.99
N SER A 59 24.74 -33.20 17.63
CA SER A 59 25.17 -34.29 18.52
C SER A 59 24.62 -34.07 19.93
N THR A 60 24.58 -35.12 20.74
CA THR A 60 23.90 -35.22 22.05
C THR A 60 24.17 -34.13 23.10
N GLU A 61 25.18 -33.27 22.91
CA GLU A 61 25.44 -32.12 23.77
C GLU A 61 25.59 -30.84 22.94
N ILE A 62 24.61 -29.95 23.01
CA ILE A 62 24.77 -28.56 22.62
C ILE A 62 24.47 -27.72 23.85
N SER A 63 25.50 -27.06 24.35
CA SER A 63 25.44 -26.22 25.55
C SER A 63 24.83 -24.84 25.30
N ASN A 64 24.59 -24.42 24.04
CA ASN A 64 24.19 -23.05 23.70
C ASN A 64 23.00 -22.95 22.72
N PHE A 65 21.82 -23.43 23.13
CA PHE A 65 20.56 -23.21 22.39
C PHE A 65 20.23 -21.71 22.20
N LEU A 66 20.69 -20.84 23.11
CA LEU A 66 20.50 -19.39 23.03
C LEU A 66 21.24 -18.76 21.83
N GLU A 67 22.46 -19.22 21.53
CA GLU A 67 23.23 -18.71 20.39
C GLU A 67 22.63 -19.15 19.05
N LEU A 68 22.11 -20.38 18.99
CA LEU A 68 21.35 -20.87 17.83
C LEU A 68 20.12 -20.01 17.54
N CYS A 69 19.35 -19.71 18.58
CA CYS A 69 18.21 -18.78 18.48
C CYS A 69 18.65 -17.40 17.95
N ASN A 70 19.75 -16.86 18.45
CA ASN A 70 20.26 -15.56 18.00
C ASN A 70 20.70 -15.59 16.53
N LEU A 71 21.30 -16.69 16.06
CA LEU A 71 21.70 -16.86 14.66
C LEU A 71 20.48 -16.99 13.73
N ILE A 72 19.48 -17.76 14.15
CA ILE A 72 18.21 -17.90 13.42
C ILE A 72 17.55 -16.53 13.23
N ASP A 73 17.51 -15.73 14.29
CA ASP A 73 16.97 -14.37 14.26
C ASP A 73 17.84 -13.42 13.41
N HIS A 74 19.17 -13.50 13.55
CA HIS A 74 20.11 -12.64 12.82
C HIS A 74 20.05 -12.84 11.31
N TYR A 75 20.05 -14.09 10.85
CA TYR A 75 20.08 -14.43 9.42
C TYR A 75 18.70 -14.62 8.79
N ARG A 76 17.60 -14.41 9.54
CA ARG A 76 16.21 -14.41 9.02
C ARG A 76 15.88 -15.72 8.30
N ILE A 77 16.15 -16.82 8.98
CA ILE A 77 16.13 -18.17 8.39
C ILE A 77 14.70 -18.61 8.10
N LYS A 78 14.41 -18.93 6.84
CA LYS A 78 13.06 -19.35 6.40
C LYS A 78 12.78 -20.80 6.75
N ASN A 79 13.74 -21.68 6.47
CA ASN A 79 13.62 -23.12 6.71
C ASN A 79 14.82 -23.61 7.53
N LEU A 80 14.52 -24.24 8.66
CA LEU A 80 15.50 -24.84 9.55
C LEU A 80 15.32 -26.36 9.50
N MET A 81 16.40 -27.06 9.16
CA MET A 81 16.46 -28.52 9.17
C MET A 81 17.36 -28.97 10.32
N LEU A 82 16.79 -29.66 11.29
CA LEU A 82 17.51 -30.21 12.44
C LEU A 82 17.65 -31.72 12.29
N SER A 83 18.88 -32.20 12.17
CA SER A 83 19.20 -33.63 12.23
C SER A 83 19.73 -33.97 13.61
N ILE A 84 18.93 -34.63 14.44
CA ILE A 84 19.26 -34.99 15.83
C ILE A 84 19.57 -36.48 15.90
N GLU A 85 20.73 -36.87 16.43
CA GLU A 85 21.11 -38.29 16.51
C GLU A 85 20.40 -39.05 17.64
N CYS A 86 20.15 -38.38 18.77
CA CYS A 86 19.36 -38.90 19.89
C CYS A 86 18.67 -37.73 20.61
N VAL A 87 17.35 -37.79 20.75
CA VAL A 87 16.56 -36.69 21.33
C VAL A 87 16.65 -36.71 22.86
N ASN A 88 16.96 -35.55 23.45
CA ASN A 88 17.01 -35.33 24.91
C ASN A 88 16.02 -34.21 25.29
N GLU A 89 15.83 -33.97 26.59
CA GLU A 89 14.89 -32.93 27.07
C GLU A 89 15.26 -31.52 26.57
N GLY A 90 16.55 -31.17 26.54
CA GLY A 90 16.99 -29.86 26.03
C GLY A 90 16.68 -29.61 24.55
N HIS A 91 16.67 -30.66 23.72
CA HIS A 91 16.24 -30.57 22.32
C HIS A 91 14.74 -30.30 22.20
N LEU A 92 13.92 -30.88 23.10
CA LEU A 92 12.49 -30.61 23.13
C LEU A 92 12.21 -29.17 23.60
N ASP A 93 12.89 -28.71 24.64
CA ASP A 93 12.79 -27.32 25.13
C ASP A 93 13.16 -26.30 24.03
N PHE A 94 14.21 -26.60 23.25
CA PHE A 94 14.62 -25.76 22.13
C PHE A 94 13.57 -25.72 21.02
N ILE A 95 12.98 -26.86 20.68
CA ILE A 95 11.91 -26.96 19.69
C ILE A 95 10.67 -26.18 20.19
N ASP A 96 10.27 -26.35 21.45
CA ASP A 96 9.17 -25.60 22.06
C ASP A 96 9.44 -24.09 22.04
N THR A 97 10.68 -23.67 22.31
CA THR A 97 11.09 -22.26 22.19
C THR A 97 10.94 -21.73 20.75
N LEU A 98 11.22 -22.55 19.73
CA LEU A 98 11.00 -22.17 18.33
C LEU A 98 9.51 -22.10 17.97
N ILE A 99 8.68 -23.01 18.49
CA ILE A 99 7.21 -22.96 18.36
C ILE A 99 6.67 -21.68 19.00
N GLU A 100 7.11 -21.34 20.22
CA GLU A 100 6.75 -20.09 20.90
C GLU A 100 7.15 -18.85 20.08
N LYS A 101 8.26 -18.93 19.34
CA LYS A 101 8.71 -17.89 18.41
C LYS A 101 7.95 -17.86 17.07
N GLY A 102 7.00 -18.76 16.84
CA GLY A 102 6.11 -18.76 15.66
C GLY A 102 6.59 -19.63 14.49
N TYR A 103 7.51 -20.56 14.73
CA TYR A 103 7.91 -21.57 13.74
C TYR A 103 6.98 -22.80 13.80
N GLN A 104 6.73 -23.43 12.65
CA GLN A 104 5.91 -24.64 12.56
C GLN A 104 6.77 -25.86 12.23
N ILE A 105 6.56 -26.93 12.99
CA ILE A 105 7.14 -28.23 12.73
C ILE A 105 6.31 -28.93 11.67
N ASN A 106 6.93 -29.35 10.57
CA ASN A 106 6.26 -30.04 9.47
C ASN A 106 6.25 -31.57 9.64
N SER A 107 6.80 -32.11 10.73
CA SER A 107 6.72 -33.55 11.04
C SER A 107 5.42 -33.89 11.78
N ASN A 108 4.64 -34.82 11.23
CA ASN A 108 3.37 -35.31 11.82
C ASN A 108 3.55 -36.24 13.05
N ASP A 109 4.79 -36.56 13.42
CA ASP A 109 5.09 -37.54 14.46
C ASP A 109 5.35 -36.88 15.82
N LYS A 110 4.81 -37.47 16.90
CA LYS A 110 5.08 -37.03 18.28
C LYS A 110 6.50 -37.44 18.69
N ILE A 111 7.44 -36.50 18.64
CA ILE A 111 8.85 -36.71 19.03
C ILE A 111 8.94 -37.06 20.52
N LYS A 112 9.68 -38.12 20.88
CA LYS A 112 9.91 -38.55 22.27
C LYS A 112 11.38 -38.59 22.65
N VAL A 113 11.66 -38.35 23.94
CA VAL A 113 12.99 -38.54 24.52
C VAL A 113 13.46 -39.98 24.33
N GLY A 114 14.69 -40.17 23.83
CA GLY A 114 15.27 -41.48 23.56
C GLY A 114 14.93 -42.09 22.19
N GLU A 115 14.22 -41.37 21.32
CA GLU A 115 14.13 -41.73 19.90
C GLU A 115 15.49 -41.57 19.22
N GLY A 116 15.76 -42.47 18.25
CA GLY A 116 17.02 -42.52 17.49
C GLY A 116 17.21 -41.31 16.56
N LYS A 117 17.86 -41.49 15.42
CA LYS A 117 18.09 -40.36 14.51
C LYS A 117 16.76 -39.80 13.98
N VAL A 118 16.45 -38.54 14.33
CA VAL A 118 15.27 -37.80 13.88
C VAL A 118 15.70 -36.61 13.04
N ASP A 119 15.09 -36.45 11.87
CA ASP A 119 15.26 -35.29 10.99
C ASP A 119 13.97 -34.44 11.08
N ILE A 120 14.08 -33.22 11.61
CA ILE A 120 12.94 -32.33 11.88
C ILE A 120 13.03 -31.13 10.94
N GLU A 121 12.00 -30.96 10.12
CA GLU A 121 11.84 -29.77 9.30
C GLU A 121 10.97 -28.75 10.03
N ILE A 122 11.54 -27.57 10.25
CA ILE A 122 10.90 -26.45 10.90
C ILE A 122 10.83 -25.31 9.89
N THR A 123 9.63 -24.92 9.52
CA THR A 123 9.41 -23.85 8.55
C THR A 123 8.86 -22.61 9.25
N SER A 124 9.37 -21.45 8.89
CA SER A 124 8.74 -20.20 9.30
C SER A 124 7.38 -20.13 8.61
N ILE A 125 6.29 -20.05 9.36
CA ILE A 125 4.98 -19.78 8.77
C ILE A 125 5.12 -18.46 8.01
N LYS A 126 4.66 -18.42 6.74
CA LYS A 126 4.50 -17.18 5.97
C LYS A 126 3.46 -16.29 6.64
N SER A 127 3.89 -15.63 7.70
CA SER A 127 3.52 -14.31 8.13
C SER A 127 4.50 -13.99 9.25
N HIS A 128 5.19 -12.84 9.17
CA HIS A 128 5.56 -12.15 10.40
C HIS A 128 4.27 -11.67 11.10
N GLN A 129 3.38 -12.59 11.48
CA GLN A 129 2.51 -12.38 12.64
C GLN A 129 3.39 -12.65 13.84
N HIS A 130 4.20 -11.65 14.16
CA HIS A 130 4.82 -11.52 15.46
C HIS A 130 3.72 -11.61 16.52
N ASN A 131 3.57 -12.78 17.17
CA ASN A 131 3.12 -12.84 18.56
C ASN A 131 4.25 -12.40 19.50
N PHE A 132 4.86 -11.26 19.18
CA PHE A 132 5.37 -10.42 20.24
C PHE A 132 4.14 -9.84 20.94
N LYS A 133 4.21 -9.58 22.24
CA LYS A 133 3.46 -8.47 22.83
C LYS A 133 3.91 -7.18 22.13
N LEU A 134 3.47 -6.97 20.89
CA LEU A 134 3.70 -5.75 20.13
C LEU A 134 2.77 -4.72 20.75
N ASN A 135 3.32 -3.62 21.26
CA ASN A 135 2.52 -2.49 21.71
C ASN A 135 1.48 -2.14 20.64
N ARG A 136 0.22 -1.89 21.05
CA ARG A 136 -0.87 -1.46 20.14
C ARG A 136 -0.45 -0.34 19.18
N GLU A 137 0.45 0.54 19.62
CA GLU A 137 1.02 1.62 18.80
C GLU A 137 1.83 1.13 17.59
N ILE A 138 2.59 0.03 17.70
CA ILE A 138 3.41 -0.50 16.60
C ILE A 138 2.51 -1.18 15.55
N LEU A 139 1.50 -1.94 15.98
CA LEU A 139 0.54 -2.57 15.06
C LEU A 139 -0.22 -1.50 14.26
N TYR A 140 -0.65 -0.43 14.94
CA TYR A 140 -1.30 0.72 14.34
C TYR A 140 -0.40 1.48 13.35
N LEU A 141 0.90 1.60 13.62
CA LEU A 141 1.85 2.21 12.69
C LEU A 141 2.09 1.34 11.44
N LYS A 142 2.13 0.00 11.58
CA LYS A 142 2.29 -0.93 10.45
C LYS A 142 1.16 -0.80 9.43
N GLU A 143 -0.10 -0.84 9.86
CA GLU A 143 -1.26 -0.67 8.98
C GLU A 143 -1.25 0.67 8.22
N ARG A 144 -0.66 1.70 8.82
CA ARG A 144 -0.56 3.04 8.23
C ARG A 144 0.57 3.14 7.22
N ILE A 145 1.70 2.47 7.50
CA ILE A 145 2.83 2.35 6.58
C ILE A 145 2.41 1.63 5.31
N ASP A 146 1.66 0.53 5.40
CA ASP A 146 1.22 -0.25 4.23
C ASP A 146 0.42 0.59 3.24
N LYS A 147 -0.37 1.54 3.74
CA LYS A 147 -1.15 2.47 2.91
C LYS A 147 -0.28 3.49 2.17
N ILE A 148 0.88 3.81 2.74
CA ILE A 148 1.84 4.79 2.20
C ILE A 148 2.79 4.15 1.20
N VAL A 149 3.02 2.83 1.23
CA VAL A 149 3.90 2.13 0.27
C VAL A 149 3.56 2.48 -1.20
N SER A 150 2.28 2.72 -1.50
CA SER A 150 1.81 3.17 -2.83
C SER A 150 2.31 4.56 -3.28
N TYR A 151 3.03 5.29 -2.44
CA TYR A 151 3.64 6.59 -2.74
C TYR A 151 5.15 6.51 -2.94
N ILE A 152 5.74 5.33 -2.74
CA ILE A 152 7.18 5.08 -2.74
C ILE A 152 7.56 4.25 -3.95
N CYS A 153 8.63 4.65 -4.63
CA CYS A 153 9.16 3.95 -5.80
C CYS A 153 10.56 3.39 -5.50
N SER A 154 10.99 2.39 -6.26
CA SER A 154 12.27 1.72 -6.07
C SER A 154 13.49 2.65 -6.22
N GLY A 155 13.38 3.69 -7.03
CA GLY A 155 14.46 4.67 -7.26
C GLY A 155 14.53 5.83 -6.26
N ASP A 156 13.58 5.92 -5.33
CA ASP A 156 13.50 7.06 -4.41
C ASP A 156 14.60 7.04 -3.35
N GLU A 157 15.28 8.18 -3.15
CA GLU A 157 16.13 8.40 -2.00
C GLU A 157 15.29 8.81 -0.78
N ILE A 158 15.29 7.97 0.24
CA ILE A 158 14.34 8.06 1.35
C ILE A 158 15.08 8.34 2.65
N LEU A 159 14.70 9.44 3.32
CA LEU A 159 15.12 9.73 4.67
C LEU A 159 13.98 9.41 5.64
N ILE A 160 14.30 8.64 6.68
CA ILE A 160 13.39 8.35 7.77
C ILE A 160 13.94 8.99 9.03
N VAL A 161 13.19 9.96 9.56
CA VAL A 161 13.46 10.64 10.82
C VAL A 161 12.63 9.98 11.91
N ASP A 162 13.32 9.27 12.82
CA ASP A 162 12.71 8.58 13.94
C ASP A 162 13.54 8.73 15.22
N ASP A 163 12.93 9.28 16.26
CA ASP A 163 13.55 9.54 17.57
C ASP A 163 13.33 8.41 18.59
N GLY A 164 12.73 7.27 18.22
CA GLY A 164 12.36 6.31 19.27
C GLY A 164 11.96 4.87 18.94
N ASN A 165 12.14 4.31 17.74
CA ASN A 165 11.70 2.92 17.49
C ASN A 165 12.60 2.08 16.58
N ASN A 166 13.56 1.35 17.16
CA ASN A 166 14.38 0.34 16.45
C ASN A 166 13.55 -0.75 15.73
N ASN A 167 12.34 -1.07 16.21
CA ASN A 167 11.49 -2.10 15.62
C ASN A 167 10.77 -1.66 14.32
N ILE A 168 10.51 -0.35 14.15
CA ILE A 168 9.87 0.19 12.93
C ILE A 168 10.88 0.24 11.78
N ARG A 169 12.15 0.49 12.09
CA ARG A 169 13.26 0.48 11.13
C ARG A 169 13.33 -0.82 10.34
N ASN A 170 13.24 -1.96 11.04
CA ASN A 170 13.23 -3.27 10.40
C ASN A 170 11.98 -3.44 9.51
N TYR A 171 10.79 -3.08 9.99
CA TYR A 171 9.56 -3.18 9.20
C TYR A 171 9.58 -2.35 7.90
N LEU A 172 10.01 -1.09 7.99
CA LEU A 172 10.11 -0.21 6.82
C LEU A 172 11.14 -0.72 5.81
N SER A 173 12.26 -1.27 6.28
CA SER A 173 13.24 -1.89 5.39
C SER A 173 12.72 -3.12 4.64
N TYR A 174 11.67 -3.78 5.13
CA TYR A 174 11.04 -4.92 4.45
C TYR A 174 9.94 -4.51 3.47
N GLN A 175 9.19 -3.45 3.78
CA GLN A 175 8.02 -3.04 2.97
C GLN A 175 8.38 -2.04 1.86
N ILE A 176 9.44 -1.25 2.05
CA ILE A 176 9.85 -0.24 1.07
C ILE A 176 10.65 -0.91 -0.04
N ILE A 177 10.23 -0.67 -1.28
CA ILE A 177 10.83 -1.24 -2.50
C ILE A 177 12.19 -0.57 -2.83
N SER A 178 12.46 0.63 -2.28
CA SER A 178 13.72 1.34 -2.51
C SER A 178 14.88 0.75 -1.71
N ASP A 179 16.03 0.60 -2.38
CA ASP A 179 17.29 0.19 -1.76
C ASP A 179 18.03 1.35 -1.07
N LYS A 180 17.57 2.59 -1.27
CA LYS A 180 18.24 3.82 -0.80
C LYS A 180 17.52 4.44 0.39
N ILE A 181 17.48 3.71 1.50
CA ILE A 181 16.82 4.14 2.74
C ILE A 181 17.86 4.53 3.78
N LYS A 182 17.70 5.72 4.36
CA LYS A 182 18.52 6.20 5.48
C LYS A 182 17.68 6.49 6.70
N PHE A 183 18.17 6.10 7.88
CA PHE A 183 17.52 6.35 9.17
C PHE A 183 18.37 7.30 10.00
N ILE A 184 17.76 8.35 10.54
CA ILE A 184 18.40 9.32 11.43
C ILE A 184 17.46 9.71 12.58
N GLN A 185 18.05 10.27 13.65
CA GLN A 185 17.31 10.99 14.68
C GLN A 185 17.12 12.46 14.27
N SER A 186 16.10 13.13 14.80
CA SER A 186 15.80 14.54 14.51
C SER A 186 16.93 15.46 14.96
N SER A 187 17.63 15.13 16.05
CA SER A 187 18.81 15.86 16.52
C SER A 187 19.96 15.90 15.51
N ASP A 188 20.03 14.92 14.60
CA ASP A 188 21.11 14.77 13.62
C ASP A 188 20.83 15.50 12.29
N LEU A 189 19.65 16.09 12.10
CA LEU A 189 19.19 16.65 10.82
C LEU A 189 20.20 17.64 10.21
N LEU A 190 20.61 18.67 10.96
CA LEU A 190 21.56 19.69 10.49
C LEU A 190 23.02 19.23 10.47
N ILE A 191 23.36 18.22 11.27
CA ILE A 191 24.75 17.79 11.46
C ILE A 191 25.16 16.78 10.37
N ARG A 192 24.27 15.84 10.04
CA ARG A 192 24.60 14.69 9.18
C ARG A 192 24.06 14.81 7.76
N GLU A 193 23.00 15.58 7.54
CA GLU A 193 22.28 15.63 6.25
C GLU A 193 22.33 16.99 5.55
N LYS A 194 23.16 17.92 6.03
CA LYS A 194 23.34 19.22 5.38
C LYS A 194 23.69 19.05 3.89
N ASN A 195 22.98 19.76 3.02
CA ASN A 195 23.10 19.73 1.55
C ASN A 195 22.77 18.38 0.87
N LYS A 196 22.23 17.39 1.58
CA LYS A 196 21.75 16.16 0.93
C LYS A 196 20.31 16.31 0.48
N GLN A 197 20.00 15.64 -0.61
CA GLN A 197 18.72 15.73 -1.29
C GLN A 197 17.99 14.40 -1.21
N TYR A 198 16.67 14.46 -0.99
CA TYR A 198 15.82 13.30 -0.84
C TYR A 198 14.59 13.42 -1.71
N ASN A 199 14.15 12.28 -2.26
CA ASN A 199 12.86 12.14 -2.91
C ASN A 199 11.72 12.13 -1.88
N ILE A 200 11.92 11.43 -0.77
CA ILE A 200 10.89 11.25 0.26
C ILE A 200 11.51 11.41 1.64
N ILE A 201 10.82 12.16 2.51
CA ILE A 201 11.18 12.31 3.92
C ILE A 201 10.00 11.88 4.79
N PHE A 202 10.26 10.94 5.71
CA PHE A 202 9.31 10.43 6.69
C PHE A 202 9.60 11.00 8.08
N PHE A 203 8.56 11.48 8.74
CA PHE A 203 8.60 11.86 10.16
C PHE A 203 7.62 10.99 10.95
N ILE A 204 8.13 10.02 11.69
CA ILE A 204 7.33 8.95 12.31
C ILE A 204 6.85 9.32 13.73
N ASN A 205 7.59 10.17 14.45
CA ASN A 205 7.37 10.38 15.88
C ASN A 205 6.47 11.60 16.20
N LYS A 206 5.55 11.43 17.17
CA LYS A 206 4.64 12.47 17.71
C LYS A 206 5.37 13.67 18.36
N LYS A 207 6.64 13.51 18.76
CA LYS A 207 7.41 14.54 19.48
C LYS A 207 8.19 15.49 18.58
N ILE A 208 8.16 15.30 17.26
CA ILE A 208 8.95 16.13 16.33
C ILE A 208 8.33 17.53 16.26
N THR A 209 9.08 18.53 16.70
CA THR A 209 8.70 19.94 16.61
C THR A 209 9.12 20.50 15.26
N PHE A 210 8.16 20.99 14.47
CA PHE A 210 8.43 21.75 13.24
C PHE A 210 8.84 23.18 13.60
N ASP A 211 10.07 23.33 14.06
CA ASP A 211 10.73 24.60 14.29
C ASP A 211 11.36 25.16 13.00
N SER A 212 11.97 26.35 13.09
CA SER A 212 12.62 27.00 11.94
C SER A 212 13.68 26.11 11.29
N VAL A 213 14.41 25.34 12.11
CA VAL A 213 15.46 24.41 11.67
C VAL A 213 14.89 23.29 10.80
N THR A 214 13.82 22.63 11.25
CA THR A 214 13.19 21.54 10.52
C THR A 214 12.57 22.03 9.20
N LEU A 215 12.02 23.24 9.20
CA LEU A 215 11.46 23.87 8.01
C LEU A 215 12.55 24.28 7.01
N GLU A 216 13.66 24.84 7.48
CA GLU A 216 14.84 25.15 6.66
C GLU A 216 15.40 23.88 6.02
N PHE A 217 15.57 22.81 6.80
CA PHE A 217 15.98 21.51 6.28
C PHE A 217 15.05 20.98 5.19
N LEU A 218 13.73 21.01 5.40
CA LEU A 218 12.76 20.61 4.38
C LEU A 218 12.90 21.45 3.10
N SER A 219 13.15 22.76 3.25
CA SER A 219 13.34 23.69 2.15
C SER A 219 14.61 23.43 1.34
N GLU A 220 15.67 22.91 1.95
CA GLU A 220 16.95 22.64 1.29
C GLU A 220 17.08 21.20 0.77
N SER A 221 16.53 20.24 1.51
CA SER A 221 16.81 18.81 1.31
C SER A 221 15.70 18.05 0.58
N LEU A 222 14.45 18.50 0.60
CA LEU A 222 13.40 17.81 -0.14
C LEU A 222 13.42 18.24 -1.61
N LEU A 223 13.62 17.31 -2.54
CA LEU A 223 13.65 17.62 -3.98
C LEU A 223 12.30 18.19 -4.48
N PRO A 224 12.30 19.01 -5.54
CA PRO A 224 11.06 19.36 -6.24
C PRO A 224 10.30 18.09 -6.67
N SER A 225 8.97 18.08 -6.56
CA SER A 225 8.13 16.88 -6.69
C SER A 225 8.38 15.79 -5.63
N GLY A 226 9.23 16.03 -4.63
CA GLY A 226 9.46 15.13 -3.51
C GLY A 226 8.31 15.14 -2.49
N ARG A 227 8.20 14.09 -1.68
CA ARG A 227 7.13 13.92 -0.69
C ARG A 227 7.62 14.03 0.75
N CYS A 228 6.85 14.73 1.57
CA CYS A 228 7.01 14.74 3.02
C CYS A 228 5.82 14.03 3.65
N ILE A 229 6.07 12.98 4.43
CA ILE A 229 5.04 12.15 5.04
C ILE A 229 5.13 12.27 6.55
N LEU A 230 4.01 12.64 7.15
CA LEU A 230 3.92 13.02 8.54
C LEU A 230 2.84 12.18 9.26
N PHE A 231 3.16 11.73 10.47
CA PHE A 231 2.24 10.97 11.32
C PHE A 231 1.82 11.79 12.56
N ASN A 232 0.51 11.85 12.80
CA ASN A 232 -0.20 12.43 13.94
C ASN A 232 0.00 13.94 14.11
N ILE A 233 -0.83 14.75 13.44
CA ILE A 233 -0.59 16.18 13.25
C ILE A 233 -1.73 17.03 13.80
N ASN A 234 -1.36 18.19 14.36
CA ASN A 234 -2.28 19.25 14.75
C ASN A 234 -2.39 20.32 13.63
N THR A 235 -3.58 20.90 13.49
CA THR A 235 -3.94 22.02 12.59
C THR A 235 -2.90 23.15 12.47
N LYS A 236 -2.11 23.45 13.52
CA LYS A 236 -1.03 24.46 13.49
C LYS A 236 0.07 24.18 12.47
N ILE A 237 0.42 22.90 12.27
CA ILE A 237 1.52 22.47 11.38
C ILE A 237 1.19 22.78 9.91
N ARG A 238 -0.10 22.80 9.53
CA ARG A 238 -0.53 23.14 8.17
C ARG A 238 -0.06 24.52 7.73
N LYS A 239 -0.27 25.55 8.57
CA LYS A 239 0.11 26.93 8.22
C LYS A 239 1.62 27.09 8.11
N LEU A 240 2.38 26.36 8.94
CA LEU A 240 3.85 26.38 8.90
C LEU A 240 4.38 25.70 7.64
N LEU A 241 3.89 24.53 7.27
CA LEU A 241 4.42 23.82 6.09
C LEU A 241 4.06 24.49 4.76
N THR A 242 2.94 25.21 4.68
CA THR A 242 2.65 26.04 3.50
C THR A 242 3.67 27.16 3.27
N THR A 243 4.40 27.59 4.32
CA THR A 243 5.48 28.59 4.16
C THR A 243 6.74 28.02 3.48
N VAL A 244 6.83 26.70 3.35
CA VAL A 244 7.98 25.98 2.76
C VAL A 244 7.62 25.39 1.39
N ASN A 245 6.61 25.94 0.71
CA ASN A 245 6.20 25.49 -0.62
C ASN A 245 5.79 24.00 -0.67
N LEU A 246 5.17 23.51 0.40
CA LEU A 246 4.62 22.16 0.48
C LEU A 246 3.11 22.19 0.32
N ASP A 247 2.63 21.50 -0.70
CA ASP A 247 1.22 21.38 -1.04
C ASP A 247 0.67 20.05 -0.51
N ILE A 248 -0.52 20.08 0.12
CA ILE A 248 -1.16 18.87 0.67
C ILE A 248 -1.59 17.99 -0.50
N GLU A 249 -1.02 16.78 -0.61
CA GLU A 249 -1.39 15.81 -1.62
C GLU A 249 -2.56 14.93 -1.13
N SER A 250 -2.42 14.36 0.06
CA SER A 250 -3.40 13.42 0.63
C SER A 250 -3.37 13.42 2.16
N TYR A 251 -4.46 12.96 2.77
CA TYR A 251 -4.58 12.86 4.23
C TYR A 251 -5.47 11.68 4.63
N SER A 252 -5.33 11.16 5.85
CA SER A 252 -6.28 10.19 6.42
C SER A 252 -7.19 10.85 7.45
N SER A 253 -8.51 10.66 7.31
CA SER A 253 -9.48 11.09 8.32
C SER A 253 -9.50 10.12 9.50
N THR A 254 -9.59 10.63 10.73
CA THR A 254 -9.76 9.84 11.95
C THR A 254 -11.17 9.29 12.13
N ASP A 255 -12.16 9.75 11.36
CA ASP A 255 -13.58 9.43 11.59
C ASP A 255 -14.02 8.07 11.00
N LYS A 256 -13.11 7.37 10.29
CA LYS A 256 -13.37 6.05 9.71
C LYS A 256 -12.49 5.00 10.39
N ILE A 257 -13.14 3.97 10.92
CA ILE A 257 -12.53 2.78 11.55
C ILE A 257 -11.57 2.08 10.56
N SER A 258 -11.77 2.27 9.24
CA SER A 258 -10.75 2.12 8.21
C SER A 258 -10.15 3.49 7.85
N SER A 259 -8.90 3.74 8.28
CA SER A 259 -8.15 4.97 7.93
C SER A 259 -7.79 4.99 6.44
N SER A 260 -8.76 5.24 5.56
CA SER A 260 -8.52 5.39 4.11
C SER A 260 -7.82 6.73 3.85
N ILE A 261 -6.78 6.69 3.02
CA ILE A 261 -6.10 7.91 2.57
C ILE A 261 -7.00 8.55 1.50
N VAL A 262 -7.37 9.80 1.72
CA VAL A 262 -8.19 10.62 0.83
C VAL A 262 -7.29 11.66 0.15
N ASN A 263 -7.44 11.80 -1.16
CA ASN A 263 -6.70 12.80 -1.93
C ASN A 263 -7.28 14.19 -1.68
N TYR A 264 -6.42 15.19 -1.56
CA TYR A 264 -6.84 16.57 -1.28
C TYR A 264 -7.64 17.17 -2.45
N SER A 265 -8.76 17.82 -2.12
CA SER A 265 -9.72 18.39 -3.08
C SER A 265 -9.81 19.92 -3.07
N GLY A 266 -8.99 20.61 -2.26
CA GLY A 266 -8.96 22.08 -2.17
C GLY A 266 -9.50 22.65 -0.86
N SER A 267 -10.36 21.94 -0.13
CA SER A 267 -10.86 22.33 1.20
C SER A 267 -10.79 21.18 2.19
N ILE A 268 -10.56 21.47 3.46
CA ILE A 268 -10.57 20.49 4.54
C ILE A 268 -11.39 21.09 5.69
N GLU A 269 -12.48 20.43 6.06
CA GLU A 269 -13.44 20.93 7.05
C GLU A 269 -13.00 20.67 8.51
N ASN A 270 -12.20 19.63 8.79
CA ASN A 270 -11.60 19.41 10.10
C ASN A 270 -10.36 18.52 9.99
N LEU A 271 -9.24 18.95 10.60
CA LEU A 271 -7.92 18.35 10.41
C LEU A 271 -7.41 17.75 11.73
N CYS A 272 -8.12 16.74 12.24
CA CYS A 272 -7.52 15.68 13.05
C CYS A 272 -7.16 14.55 12.08
N SER A 273 -6.06 14.70 11.35
CA SER A 273 -5.61 13.67 10.40
C SER A 273 -4.55 12.81 11.05
N SER A 274 -4.72 11.48 10.95
CA SER A 274 -3.69 10.60 11.43
C SER A 274 -2.45 10.74 10.52
N ILE A 275 -2.57 10.69 9.20
CA ILE A 275 -1.47 10.82 8.23
C ILE A 275 -1.69 12.07 7.38
N LEU A 276 -0.64 12.84 7.12
CA LEU A 276 -0.59 13.83 6.05
C LEU A 276 0.57 13.54 5.10
N ILE A 277 0.28 13.68 3.81
CA ILE A 277 1.23 13.56 2.73
C ILE A 277 1.26 14.90 2.02
N PHE A 278 2.44 15.51 2.02
CA PHE A 278 2.73 16.73 1.28
C PHE A 278 3.61 16.40 0.08
N MET A 279 3.44 17.15 -0.99
CA MET A 279 4.38 17.18 -2.11
C MET A 279 5.00 18.57 -2.18
N ARG A 280 6.32 18.64 -2.36
CA ARG A 280 6.98 19.91 -2.65
C ARG A 280 6.51 20.44 -3.99
N ASN A 281 6.12 21.71 -4.03
CA ASN A 281 5.65 22.36 -5.24
C ASN A 281 6.72 22.21 -6.34
N PRO A 282 6.38 21.56 -7.48
CA PRO A 282 7.35 21.25 -8.51
C PRO A 282 7.82 22.47 -9.30
N LEU A 283 7.11 23.59 -9.19
CA LEU A 283 7.42 24.83 -9.92
C LEU A 283 8.49 25.66 -9.23
N ILE A 284 8.90 25.29 -8.01
CA ILE A 284 9.94 25.97 -7.24
C ILE A 284 11.18 25.08 -7.21
N PHE A 285 12.05 25.27 -8.22
CA PHE A 285 13.16 24.37 -8.52
C PHE A 285 14.52 25.05 -8.72
N ASP A 286 14.60 26.39 -8.75
CA ASP A 286 15.82 27.13 -9.13
C ASP A 286 17.05 26.79 -8.27
N SER A 287 16.84 26.41 -7.01
CA SER A 287 17.91 25.98 -6.10
C SER A 287 18.38 24.54 -6.30
N PHE A 288 17.81 23.79 -7.26
CA PHE A 288 18.07 22.37 -7.46
C PHE A 288 18.54 22.06 -8.88
N LYS A 289 19.68 21.37 -8.99
CA LYS A 289 20.11 20.79 -10.26
C LYS A 289 19.37 19.48 -10.50
N TYR A 290 18.69 19.37 -11.64
CA TYR A 290 18.01 18.13 -12.01
C TYR A 290 19.00 17.01 -12.37
N SER A 291 18.67 15.80 -11.89
CA SER A 291 19.29 14.54 -12.30
C SER A 291 18.24 13.43 -12.26
N GLU A 292 18.22 12.55 -13.27
CA GLU A 292 17.27 11.41 -13.26
C GLU A 292 17.73 10.34 -12.28
N SER A 293 17.19 10.43 -11.06
CA SER A 293 17.45 9.44 -9.99
C SER A 293 16.49 8.26 -10.01
N PHE A 294 15.33 8.38 -10.64
CA PHE A 294 14.23 7.41 -10.54
C PHE A 294 14.53 6.13 -11.32
N TYR A 295 15.02 6.29 -12.55
CA TYR A 295 15.39 5.17 -13.43
C TYR A 295 16.90 4.84 -13.37
N GLY A 296 17.67 5.68 -12.67
CA GLY A 296 19.11 5.52 -12.48
C GLY A 296 20.00 5.96 -13.65
N TYR A 297 19.43 6.28 -14.82
CA TYR A 297 20.15 6.84 -15.96
C TYR A 297 19.19 7.55 -16.95
N ASN A 298 19.77 8.37 -17.85
CA ASN A 298 19.01 9.19 -18.81
C ASN A 298 18.99 8.61 -20.24
N SER A 299 19.88 7.66 -20.55
CA SER A 299 19.92 6.94 -21.83
C SER A 299 20.78 5.67 -21.73
N PRO A 300 20.49 4.64 -22.56
CA PRO A 300 19.37 4.54 -23.51
C PRO A 300 18.05 4.08 -22.84
N PRO A 301 16.84 4.35 -23.37
CA PRO A 301 16.53 4.91 -24.68
C PRO A 301 16.92 6.39 -24.84
N ASP A 302 17.22 6.83 -26.05
CA ASP A 302 17.91 8.10 -26.29
C ASP A 302 17.07 9.34 -25.98
N ASN A 303 15.76 9.26 -26.23
CA ASN A 303 14.86 10.39 -26.05
C ASN A 303 13.85 10.18 -24.92
N LEU A 304 13.60 8.94 -24.50
CA LEU A 304 12.50 8.62 -23.59
C LEU A 304 12.67 9.28 -22.22
N LEU A 305 13.91 9.36 -21.72
CA LEU A 305 14.27 9.90 -20.41
C LEU A 305 15.08 11.20 -20.51
N ALA A 306 15.11 11.82 -21.70
CA ALA A 306 15.88 13.04 -21.97
C ALA A 306 15.18 14.31 -21.43
N PHE A 307 14.62 14.24 -20.22
CA PHE A 307 13.83 15.32 -19.62
C PHE A 307 14.66 16.58 -19.41
N GLN A 308 15.87 16.43 -18.88
CA GLN A 308 16.81 17.55 -18.67
C GLN A 308 17.17 18.29 -19.96
N ARG A 309 17.14 17.60 -21.10
CA ARG A 309 17.48 18.17 -22.41
C ARG A 309 16.32 18.99 -22.97
N ASP A 310 15.09 18.48 -22.84
CA ASP A 310 13.95 19.00 -23.59
C ASP A 310 12.99 19.86 -22.75
N TYR A 311 12.88 19.63 -21.43
CA TYR A 311 12.00 20.41 -20.55
C TYR A 311 12.72 21.62 -19.96
N ILE A 312 11.98 22.70 -19.76
CA ILE A 312 12.45 23.87 -19.00
C ILE A 312 12.54 23.50 -17.52
N ASN A 313 11.50 22.85 -17.01
CA ASN A 313 11.46 22.30 -15.66
C ASN A 313 11.26 20.78 -15.70
N PRO A 314 12.34 19.98 -15.77
CA PRO A 314 12.22 18.52 -15.84
C PRO A 314 11.59 17.88 -14.58
N TRP A 315 11.52 18.59 -13.44
CA TRP A 315 10.91 18.06 -12.22
C TRP A 315 9.40 17.85 -12.33
N ILE A 316 8.72 18.57 -13.23
CA ILE A 316 7.25 18.48 -13.37
C ILE A 316 6.83 17.11 -13.91
N VAL A 317 7.73 16.40 -14.61
CA VAL A 317 7.42 15.10 -15.20
C VAL A 317 6.98 14.12 -14.11
N ARG A 318 7.68 14.14 -12.96
CA ARG A 318 7.35 13.33 -11.78
C ARG A 318 6.01 13.70 -11.15
N SER A 319 5.66 14.98 -11.09
CA SER A 319 4.46 15.43 -10.38
C SER A 319 3.21 15.48 -11.26
N LEU A 320 3.34 15.68 -12.58
CA LEU A 320 2.21 15.83 -13.50
C LEU A 320 1.94 14.57 -14.34
N VAL A 321 2.96 13.83 -14.73
CA VAL A 321 2.87 12.86 -15.85
C VAL A 321 3.13 11.42 -15.42
N GLU A 322 4.20 11.17 -14.68
CA GLU A 322 4.68 9.81 -14.39
C GLU A 322 3.86 9.09 -13.33
N PHE A 323 3.55 7.82 -13.55
CA PHE A 323 2.96 6.97 -12.52
C PHE A 323 4.05 6.05 -11.92
N PRO A 324 4.06 5.82 -10.59
CA PRO A 324 3.09 6.29 -9.59
C PRO A 324 3.47 7.61 -8.88
N SER A 325 4.50 8.31 -9.34
CA SER A 325 5.02 9.54 -8.72
C SER A 325 4.10 10.76 -8.83
N ARG A 326 3.20 10.79 -9.83
CA ARG A 326 2.25 11.87 -10.08
C ARG A 326 1.48 12.25 -8.83
N ASN A 327 1.27 13.56 -8.65
CA ASN A 327 0.50 14.11 -7.56
C ASN A 327 -0.94 13.55 -7.58
N LYS A 328 -1.39 12.96 -6.47
CA LYS A 328 -2.71 12.35 -6.37
C LYS A 328 -3.84 13.36 -6.13
N SER A 329 -3.53 14.60 -5.73
CA SER A 329 -4.51 15.69 -5.62
C SER A 329 -4.83 16.25 -7.00
N THR A 330 -6.09 16.06 -7.45
CA THR A 330 -6.60 16.65 -8.70
C THR A 330 -6.62 18.18 -8.64
N TYR A 331 -6.80 18.75 -7.44
CA TYR A 331 -6.77 20.19 -7.19
C TYR A 331 -5.38 20.77 -7.43
N ASN A 332 -4.34 20.23 -6.77
CA ASN A 332 -2.97 20.74 -6.95
C ASN A 332 -2.46 20.49 -8.37
N LEU A 333 -2.75 19.33 -8.96
CA LEU A 333 -2.44 19.07 -10.38
C LEU A 333 -2.98 20.17 -11.29
N ARG A 334 -4.22 20.60 -11.07
CA ARG A 334 -4.84 21.66 -11.88
C ARG A 334 -4.14 23.00 -11.65
N ASN A 335 -3.82 23.34 -10.42
CA ASN A 335 -3.12 24.58 -10.09
C ASN A 335 -1.73 24.64 -10.75
N TYR A 336 -0.96 23.55 -10.68
CA TYR A 336 0.34 23.47 -11.36
C TYR A 336 0.19 23.64 -12.87
N CYS A 337 -0.78 22.96 -13.48
CA CYS A 337 -1.03 23.08 -14.92
C CYS A 337 -1.41 24.50 -15.31
N ASN A 338 -2.32 25.15 -14.58
CA ASN A 338 -2.72 26.53 -14.87
C ASN A 338 -1.52 27.49 -14.79
N THR A 339 -0.71 27.36 -13.73
CA THR A 339 0.49 28.19 -13.57
C THR A 339 1.47 27.99 -14.73
N ILE A 340 1.69 26.75 -15.17
CA ILE A 340 2.51 26.44 -16.36
C ILE A 340 1.92 27.11 -17.61
N LEU A 341 0.60 27.00 -17.82
CA LEU A 341 -0.05 27.61 -18.98
C LEU A 341 -0.03 29.15 -18.98
N GLU A 342 0.23 29.78 -17.83
CA GLU A 342 0.35 31.23 -17.69
C GLU A 342 1.80 31.73 -17.82
N THR A 343 2.78 30.90 -17.43
CA THR A 343 4.17 31.36 -17.24
C THR A 343 5.20 30.73 -18.16
N TYR A 344 4.92 29.55 -18.74
CA TYR A 344 5.89 28.82 -19.58
C TYR A 344 5.68 29.13 -21.07
N PRO A 345 6.73 29.05 -21.91
CA PRO A 345 6.61 29.20 -23.35
C PRO A 345 5.58 28.25 -23.97
N LEU A 346 4.76 28.79 -24.89
CA LEU A 346 3.62 28.09 -25.49
C LEU A 346 3.96 26.76 -26.16
N LEU A 347 5.18 26.63 -26.70
CA LEU A 347 5.63 25.43 -27.42
C LEU A 347 6.54 24.54 -26.59
N SER A 348 6.77 24.85 -25.32
CA SER A 348 7.59 24.00 -24.45
C SER A 348 6.92 22.63 -24.19
N PRO A 349 7.72 21.56 -23.99
CA PRO A 349 7.18 20.28 -23.51
C PRO A 349 6.41 20.42 -22.19
N ASP A 350 6.80 21.36 -21.33
CA ASP A 350 6.13 21.66 -20.07
C ASP A 350 4.67 22.09 -20.29
N TYR A 351 4.48 23.04 -21.22
CA TYR A 351 3.16 23.49 -21.65
C TYR A 351 2.34 22.34 -22.26
N GLY A 352 2.97 21.53 -23.11
CA GLY A 352 2.36 20.33 -23.69
C GLY A 352 1.91 19.30 -22.63
N ALA A 353 2.70 19.10 -21.58
CA ALA A 353 2.37 18.22 -20.46
C ALA A 353 1.16 18.72 -19.66
N ALA A 354 1.15 20.02 -19.34
CA ALA A 354 0.03 20.67 -18.65
C ALA A 354 -1.28 20.57 -19.45
N LEU A 355 -1.20 20.82 -20.77
CA LEU A 355 -2.34 20.65 -21.68
C LEU A 355 -2.87 19.21 -21.70
N ALA A 356 -1.98 18.21 -21.67
CA ALA A 356 -2.40 16.81 -21.65
C ALA A 356 -3.16 16.47 -20.37
N VAL A 357 -2.66 16.91 -19.21
CA VAL A 357 -3.33 16.70 -17.91
C VAL A 357 -4.73 17.32 -17.93
N LEU A 358 -4.85 18.61 -18.27
CA LEU A 358 -6.13 19.31 -18.30
C LEU A 358 -7.07 18.75 -19.37
N GLY A 359 -6.55 18.40 -20.55
CA GLY A 359 -7.36 17.84 -21.62
C GLY A 359 -7.93 16.46 -21.29
N TYR A 360 -7.18 15.59 -20.59
CA TYR A 360 -7.72 14.31 -20.12
C TYR A 360 -8.73 14.49 -18.98
N GLN A 361 -8.52 15.46 -18.08
CA GLN A 361 -9.53 15.82 -17.08
C GLN A 361 -10.82 16.35 -17.73
N TYR A 362 -10.71 17.14 -18.80
CA TYR A 362 -11.84 17.57 -19.63
C TYR A 362 -12.54 16.37 -20.29
N LEU A 363 -11.78 15.47 -20.92
CA LEU A 363 -12.32 14.26 -21.55
C LEU A 363 -13.10 13.40 -20.56
N ASN A 364 -12.67 13.33 -19.30
CA ASN A 364 -13.31 12.55 -18.24
C ASN A 364 -14.42 13.31 -17.49
N ASN A 365 -14.87 14.47 -18.00
CA ASN A 365 -15.89 15.33 -17.39
C ASN A 365 -15.52 15.92 -16.01
N HIS A 366 -14.24 15.90 -15.62
CA HIS A 366 -13.75 16.56 -14.41
C HIS A 366 -13.50 18.06 -14.61
N LEU A 367 -13.46 18.51 -15.86
CA LEU A 367 -13.37 19.92 -16.26
C LEU A 367 -14.42 20.24 -17.32
N LYS A 368 -14.92 21.49 -17.33
CA LYS A 368 -15.88 22.01 -18.32
C LYS A 368 -15.35 23.24 -19.07
N ASP A 369 -14.04 23.46 -19.03
CA ASP A 369 -13.40 24.63 -19.64
C ASP A 369 -13.11 24.38 -21.13
N ASP A 370 -13.95 24.95 -22.01
CA ASP A 370 -13.81 24.80 -23.46
C ASP A 370 -12.57 25.50 -24.03
N PHE A 371 -11.95 26.45 -23.30
CA PHE A 371 -10.71 27.11 -23.74
C PHE A 371 -9.55 26.13 -23.86
N ILE A 372 -9.58 25.02 -23.11
CA ILE A 372 -8.56 23.97 -23.20
C ILE A 372 -8.51 23.36 -24.60
N ILE A 373 -9.65 23.15 -25.27
CA ILE A 373 -9.67 22.63 -26.64
C ILE A 373 -8.98 23.59 -27.61
N GLN A 374 -9.20 24.90 -27.44
CA GLN A 374 -8.55 25.93 -28.25
C GLN A 374 -7.04 25.93 -28.01
N LYS A 375 -6.58 25.93 -26.75
CA LYS A 375 -5.15 25.89 -26.41
C LYS A 375 -4.45 24.66 -26.98
N ILE A 376 -5.07 23.47 -26.88
CA ILE A 376 -4.51 22.25 -27.47
C ILE A 376 -4.45 22.36 -29.00
N THR A 377 -5.50 22.90 -29.62
CA THR A 377 -5.54 23.12 -31.07
C THR A 377 -4.41 24.03 -31.54
N SER A 378 -4.22 25.18 -30.87
CA SER A 378 -3.13 26.12 -31.14
C SER A 378 -1.76 25.46 -30.97
N TYR A 379 -1.52 24.78 -29.84
CA TYR A 379 -0.25 24.07 -29.60
C TYR A 379 0.10 23.13 -30.76
N CYS A 380 -0.84 22.27 -31.17
CA CYS A 380 -0.57 21.32 -32.26
C CYS A 380 -0.34 22.02 -33.60
N SER A 381 -1.11 23.06 -33.91
CA SER A 381 -0.96 23.82 -35.15
C SER A 381 0.33 24.62 -35.24
N ASP A 382 0.86 25.08 -34.12
CA ASP A 382 2.09 25.85 -34.08
C ASP A 382 3.32 24.95 -34.10
N ILE A 383 3.30 23.79 -33.43
CA ILE A 383 4.35 22.77 -33.55
C ILE A 383 4.55 22.31 -35.01
N GLU A 384 3.48 22.23 -35.82
CA GLU A 384 3.58 21.87 -37.25
C GLU A 384 4.37 22.90 -38.08
N LYS A 385 4.46 24.16 -37.62
CA LYS A 385 5.16 25.25 -38.31
C LYS A 385 6.61 25.38 -37.86
N GLU A 386 6.99 24.73 -36.76
CA GLU A 386 8.33 24.83 -36.20
C GLU A 386 9.36 24.14 -37.08
N SER A 387 10.50 24.82 -37.26
CA SER A 387 11.64 24.30 -38.04
C SER A 387 12.40 23.22 -37.27
N PHE A 388 12.46 23.34 -35.94
CA PHE A 388 13.13 22.39 -35.06
C PHE A 388 12.18 21.98 -33.94
N VAL A 389 11.77 20.70 -33.96
CA VAL A 389 10.87 20.13 -32.96
C VAL A 389 11.65 19.11 -32.14
N SER A 390 11.74 19.33 -30.83
CA SER A 390 12.37 18.39 -29.90
C SER A 390 11.58 17.06 -29.84
N PRO A 391 12.25 15.98 -29.42
CA PRO A 391 11.59 14.69 -29.22
C PRO A 391 10.39 14.75 -28.26
N HIS A 392 10.48 15.49 -27.16
CA HIS A 392 9.36 15.64 -26.24
C HIS A 392 8.24 16.57 -26.74
N GLN A 393 8.54 17.59 -27.55
CA GLN A 393 7.48 18.31 -28.28
C GLN A 393 6.73 17.37 -29.23
N THR A 394 7.44 16.49 -29.92
CA THR A 394 6.83 15.47 -30.79
C THR A 394 5.94 14.50 -30.01
N ARG A 395 6.41 14.01 -28.84
CA ARG A 395 5.62 13.18 -27.92
C ARG A 395 4.28 13.84 -27.56
N TRP A 396 4.31 15.12 -27.17
CA TRP A 396 3.11 15.86 -26.80
C TRP A 396 2.22 16.16 -27.98
N TYR A 397 2.77 16.53 -29.13
CA TYR A 397 2.00 16.71 -30.36
C TYR A 397 1.18 15.46 -30.73
N ILE A 398 1.79 14.26 -30.69
CA ILE A 398 1.10 13.01 -30.97
C ILE A 398 0.00 12.76 -29.92
N SER A 399 0.34 12.88 -28.64
CA SER A 399 -0.58 12.63 -27.53
C SER A 399 -1.79 13.57 -27.52
N LEU A 400 -1.55 14.86 -27.76
CA LEU A 400 -2.57 15.90 -27.80
C LEU A 400 -3.44 15.80 -29.06
N SER A 401 -2.87 15.40 -30.19
CA SER A 401 -3.64 15.10 -31.40
C SER A 401 -4.59 13.92 -31.18
N THR A 402 -4.12 12.82 -30.57
CA THR A 402 -4.99 11.70 -30.16
C THR A 402 -6.09 12.18 -29.19
N LEU A 403 -5.73 13.00 -28.20
CA LEU A 403 -6.67 13.53 -27.22
C LEU A 403 -7.78 14.40 -27.84
N LEU A 404 -7.44 15.32 -28.75
CA LEU A 404 -8.44 16.11 -29.49
C LEU A 404 -9.36 15.21 -30.32
N GLY A 405 -8.81 14.20 -30.99
CA GLY A 405 -9.59 13.18 -31.68
C GLY A 405 -10.61 12.52 -30.75
N LEU A 406 -10.18 12.09 -29.56
CA LEU A 406 -11.05 11.48 -28.54
C LEU A 406 -12.12 12.45 -28.03
N ILE A 407 -11.77 13.71 -27.75
CA ILE A 407 -12.71 14.72 -27.27
C ILE A 407 -13.80 15.00 -28.30
N TYR A 408 -13.43 15.25 -29.56
CA TYR A 408 -14.42 15.49 -30.63
C TYR A 408 -15.30 14.28 -30.89
N ARG A 409 -14.73 13.07 -30.83
CA ARG A 409 -15.50 11.81 -30.94
C ARG A 409 -16.51 11.68 -29.80
N LYS A 410 -16.12 11.94 -28.55
CA LYS A 410 -17.03 11.90 -27.39
C LYS A 410 -18.18 12.90 -27.52
N LYS A 411 -17.93 14.07 -28.12
CA LYS A 411 -18.95 15.08 -28.45
C LYS A 411 -19.81 14.76 -29.68
N GLY A 412 -19.56 13.65 -30.39
CA GLY A 412 -20.29 13.26 -31.60
C GLY A 412 -19.81 13.93 -32.91
N PHE A 413 -18.72 14.71 -32.87
CA PHE A 413 -18.19 15.41 -34.04
C PHE A 413 -17.18 14.55 -34.82
N PHE A 414 -17.65 13.48 -35.46
CA PHE A 414 -16.80 12.50 -36.16
C PHE A 414 -15.88 13.10 -37.23
N PHE A 415 -16.39 13.97 -38.10
CA PHE A 415 -15.58 14.61 -39.15
C PHE A 415 -14.50 15.56 -38.60
N LYS A 416 -14.73 16.18 -37.43
CA LYS A 416 -13.70 16.97 -36.75
C LYS A 416 -12.67 16.09 -36.05
N SER A 417 -13.06 14.89 -35.62
CA SER A 417 -12.20 13.94 -34.91
C SER A 417 -11.16 13.26 -35.83
N MET A 418 -11.57 12.85 -37.04
CA MET A 418 -10.70 12.07 -37.95
C MET A 418 -9.36 12.73 -38.29
N PRO A 419 -9.30 14.04 -38.62
CA PRO A 419 -8.03 14.70 -38.94
C PRO A 419 -7.04 14.69 -37.76
N TRP A 420 -7.52 14.82 -36.53
CA TRP A 420 -6.67 14.80 -35.34
C TRP A 420 -6.04 13.43 -35.10
N PHE A 421 -6.80 12.36 -35.25
CA PHE A 421 -6.24 11.01 -35.23
C PHE A 421 -5.25 10.78 -36.39
N SER A 422 -5.51 11.38 -37.56
CA SER A 422 -4.62 11.30 -38.72
C SER A 422 -3.26 11.95 -38.44
N LYS A 423 -3.25 13.16 -37.89
CA LYS A 423 -2.05 13.84 -37.40
C LYS A 423 -1.21 12.96 -36.47
N ALA A 424 -1.86 12.29 -35.52
CA ALA A 424 -1.19 11.39 -34.58
C ALA A 424 -0.53 10.19 -35.29
N TYR A 425 -1.26 9.45 -36.13
CA TYR A 425 -0.71 8.23 -36.73
C TYR A 425 0.26 8.46 -37.89
N GLN A 426 0.19 9.61 -38.56
CA GLN A 426 1.13 10.00 -39.63
C GLN A 426 2.48 10.45 -39.07
N SER A 427 2.55 10.71 -37.77
CA SER A 427 3.80 11.11 -37.11
C SER A 427 4.80 9.96 -37.06
N SER A 428 6.09 10.31 -37.20
CA SER A 428 7.18 9.35 -37.00
C SER A 428 7.52 9.21 -35.51
N GLU A 429 7.45 7.98 -35.02
CA GLU A 429 7.91 7.50 -33.72
C GLU A 429 9.42 7.63 -33.53
N ARG A 430 10.21 7.53 -34.61
CA ARG A 430 11.68 7.65 -34.56
C ARG A 430 12.15 9.01 -34.05
N LYS A 431 11.27 10.02 -34.10
CA LYS A 431 11.52 11.35 -33.53
C LYS A 431 11.44 11.39 -32.01
N PHE A 432 10.89 10.36 -31.35
CA PHE A 432 10.82 10.25 -29.89
C PHE A 432 11.26 8.87 -29.44
N SER A 433 10.32 7.95 -29.23
CA SER A 433 10.55 6.60 -28.72
C SER A 433 9.39 5.70 -29.18
N PRO A 434 9.62 4.41 -29.44
CA PRO A 434 8.56 3.46 -29.80
C PRO A 434 7.41 3.40 -28.79
N THR A 435 7.63 3.79 -27.53
CA THR A 435 6.61 3.80 -26.48
C THR A 435 5.40 4.69 -26.82
N ILE A 436 5.55 5.69 -27.70
CA ILE A 436 4.44 6.53 -28.18
C ILE A 436 3.49 5.79 -29.13
N ALA A 437 3.84 4.59 -29.58
CA ALA A 437 3.01 3.74 -30.42
C ALA A 437 1.63 3.46 -29.80
N THR A 438 1.50 3.48 -28.46
CA THR A 438 0.20 3.39 -27.78
C THR A 438 -0.81 4.43 -28.29
N LYS A 439 -0.38 5.67 -28.52
CA LYS A 439 -1.23 6.76 -29.05
C LYS A 439 -1.44 6.66 -30.56
N ILE A 440 -0.40 6.24 -31.28
CA ILE A 440 -0.47 6.03 -32.74
C ILE A 440 -1.46 4.92 -33.08
N LEU A 441 -1.31 3.73 -32.48
CA LEU A 441 -2.20 2.58 -32.72
C LEU A 441 -3.62 2.82 -32.21
N GLN A 442 -3.76 3.50 -31.06
CA GLN A 442 -5.08 3.98 -30.61
C GLN A 442 -5.74 4.87 -31.66
N SER A 443 -4.99 5.79 -32.27
CA SER A 443 -5.51 6.71 -33.30
C SER A 443 -5.90 5.97 -34.59
N TYR A 444 -5.10 4.99 -35.03
CA TYR A 444 -5.48 4.08 -36.12
C TYR A 444 -6.79 3.37 -35.81
N TYR A 445 -6.88 2.72 -34.65
CA TYR A 445 -8.07 1.96 -34.23
C TYR A 445 -9.33 2.84 -34.22
N MET A 446 -9.25 4.05 -33.64
CA MET A 446 -10.39 4.97 -33.57
C MET A 446 -10.82 5.41 -34.98
N ASN A 447 -9.88 5.75 -35.86
CA ASN A 447 -10.23 6.15 -37.23
C ASN A 447 -10.82 4.99 -38.05
N ILE A 448 -10.23 3.80 -37.96
CA ILE A 448 -10.70 2.61 -38.69
C ILE A 448 -12.11 2.23 -38.25
N THR A 449 -12.36 2.16 -36.94
CA THR A 449 -13.70 1.84 -36.42
C THR A 449 -14.74 2.89 -36.82
N MET A 450 -14.36 4.17 -36.86
CA MET A 450 -15.23 5.24 -37.37
C MET A 450 -15.52 5.08 -38.86
N LEU A 451 -14.51 4.80 -39.70
CA LEU A 451 -14.71 4.55 -41.14
C LEU A 451 -15.63 3.35 -41.38
N ILE A 452 -15.46 2.26 -40.61
CA ILE A 452 -16.35 1.10 -40.67
C ILE A 452 -17.78 1.49 -40.30
N SER A 453 -17.98 2.29 -39.24
CA SER A 453 -19.32 2.75 -38.84
C SER A 453 -19.99 3.67 -39.86
N LEU A 454 -19.21 4.32 -40.72
CA LEU A 454 -19.67 5.15 -41.83
C LEU A 454 -19.75 4.38 -43.16
N GLU A 455 -19.64 3.05 -43.11
CA GLU A 455 -19.65 2.14 -44.27
C GLU A 455 -18.55 2.42 -45.31
N LYS A 456 -17.49 3.12 -44.92
CA LYS A 456 -16.30 3.41 -45.76
C LYS A 456 -15.27 2.28 -45.66
N ILE A 457 -15.68 1.07 -46.02
CA ILE A 457 -14.88 -0.15 -45.86
C ILE A 457 -13.58 -0.10 -46.65
N THR A 458 -13.58 0.42 -47.87
CA THR A 458 -12.37 0.53 -48.70
C THR A 458 -11.30 1.41 -48.04
N SER A 459 -11.69 2.59 -47.55
CA SER A 459 -10.82 3.48 -46.79
C SER A 459 -10.32 2.86 -45.49
N ALA A 460 -11.21 2.14 -44.77
CA ALA A 460 -10.84 1.43 -43.55
C ALA A 460 -9.78 0.35 -43.81
N THR A 461 -9.91 -0.41 -44.90
CA THR A 461 -8.96 -1.46 -45.29
C THR A 461 -7.59 -0.88 -45.62
N VAL A 462 -7.52 0.19 -46.42
CA VAL A 462 -6.25 0.85 -46.75
C VAL A 462 -5.54 1.35 -45.49
N LEU A 463 -6.30 1.99 -44.59
CA LEU A 463 -5.74 2.51 -43.34
C LEU A 463 -5.28 1.38 -42.41
N LEU A 464 -5.99 0.25 -42.40
CA LEU A 464 -5.63 -0.92 -41.63
C LEU A 464 -4.36 -1.59 -42.14
N ASP A 465 -4.17 -1.70 -43.45
CA ASP A 465 -2.93 -2.21 -44.05
C ASP A 465 -1.73 -1.32 -43.71
N SER A 466 -1.91 0.00 -43.76
CA SER A 466 -0.90 0.96 -43.28
C SER A 466 -0.59 0.74 -41.79
N SER A 467 -1.60 0.49 -40.96
CA SER A 467 -1.39 0.24 -39.52
C SER A 467 -0.61 -1.05 -39.25
N ILE A 468 -0.78 -2.10 -40.05
CA ILE A 468 -0.04 -3.36 -39.92
C ILE A 468 1.43 -3.17 -40.22
N ASN A 469 1.77 -2.42 -41.28
CA ASN A 469 3.17 -2.07 -41.57
C ASN A 469 3.79 -1.30 -40.41
N ARG A 470 3.03 -0.36 -39.83
CA ARG A 470 3.47 0.41 -38.66
C ARG A 470 3.72 -0.46 -37.42
N ILE A 471 2.86 -1.45 -37.20
CA ILE A 471 3.00 -2.43 -36.10
C ILE A 471 4.33 -3.18 -36.23
N ILE A 472 4.69 -3.63 -37.44
CA ILE A 472 5.95 -4.33 -37.68
C ILE A 472 7.14 -3.44 -37.32
N ASP A 473 7.10 -2.16 -37.68
CA ASP A 473 8.15 -1.19 -37.30
C ASP A 473 8.30 -1.06 -35.77
N PHE A 474 7.18 -1.03 -35.03
CA PHE A 474 7.21 -0.91 -33.56
C PHE A 474 7.79 -2.13 -32.83
N PHE A 475 7.74 -3.30 -33.46
CA PHE A 475 8.38 -4.52 -32.93
C PHE A 475 9.80 -4.72 -33.46
N ASN A 476 10.17 -4.05 -34.55
CA ASN A 476 11.51 -4.10 -35.13
C ASN A 476 12.38 -2.94 -34.64
N VAL A 477 12.63 -2.89 -33.33
CA VAL A 477 13.40 -1.82 -32.69
C VAL A 477 14.64 -2.40 -32.00
N HIS A 478 15.72 -1.61 -31.97
CA HIS A 478 16.94 -1.92 -31.25
C HIS A 478 16.68 -2.19 -29.75
N GLU A 479 17.38 -3.17 -29.18
CA GLU A 479 17.23 -3.62 -27.79
C GLU A 479 17.37 -2.50 -26.75
N ASN A 480 18.25 -1.52 -27.00
CA ASN A 480 18.45 -0.36 -26.13
C ASN A 480 17.22 0.56 -26.05
N GLU A 481 16.42 0.65 -27.11
CA GLU A 481 15.17 1.42 -27.11
C GLU A 481 14.03 0.65 -26.45
N LEU A 482 14.08 -0.70 -26.50
CA LEU A 482 13.08 -1.59 -25.93
C LEU A 482 13.27 -1.81 -24.42
N LEU A 483 14.50 -2.02 -23.97
CA LEU A 483 14.81 -2.42 -22.58
C LEU A 483 15.68 -1.42 -21.83
N GLY A 484 16.29 -0.45 -22.52
CA GLY A 484 17.37 0.35 -21.96
C GLY A 484 18.64 -0.48 -21.74
N ARG A 485 19.33 -0.27 -20.63
CA ARG A 485 20.58 -0.98 -20.32
C ARG A 485 20.29 -2.41 -19.86
N LYS A 486 20.87 -3.42 -20.52
CA LYS A 486 20.74 -4.84 -20.11
C LYS A 486 21.08 -5.13 -18.63
N LYS A 487 22.07 -4.43 -18.08
CA LYS A 487 22.46 -4.56 -16.66
C LYS A 487 21.46 -3.95 -15.68
N ASN A 488 20.64 -3.01 -16.14
CA ASN A 488 19.63 -2.31 -15.34
C ASN A 488 18.42 -1.95 -16.24
N PRO A 489 17.56 -2.93 -16.58
CA PRO A 489 16.50 -2.74 -17.57
C PRO A 489 15.37 -1.85 -17.06
N LEU A 490 14.76 -1.08 -17.97
CA LEU A 490 13.58 -0.25 -17.69
C LEU A 490 12.30 -1.08 -17.80
N ASN A 491 11.86 -1.67 -16.68
CA ASN A 491 10.65 -2.51 -16.65
C ASN A 491 9.39 -1.79 -17.16
N PHE A 492 9.24 -0.48 -16.95
CA PHE A 492 8.06 0.27 -17.35
C PHE A 492 7.88 0.32 -18.88
N VAL A 493 8.95 0.21 -19.65
CA VAL A 493 8.87 0.16 -21.11
C VAL A 493 8.12 -1.11 -21.55
N MET A 494 8.32 -2.22 -20.84
CA MET A 494 7.59 -3.46 -21.11
C MET A 494 6.11 -3.36 -20.78
N TYR A 495 5.74 -2.61 -19.73
CA TYR A 495 4.32 -2.32 -19.47
C TYR A 495 3.68 -1.51 -20.60
N ILE A 496 4.43 -0.59 -21.21
CA ILE A 496 3.93 0.16 -22.38
C ILE A 496 3.85 -0.76 -23.61
N TYR A 497 4.82 -1.65 -23.83
CA TYR A 497 4.78 -2.62 -24.92
C TYR A 497 3.64 -3.63 -24.79
N HIS A 498 3.28 -4.00 -23.57
CA HIS A 498 2.06 -4.75 -23.30
C HIS A 498 0.83 -4.03 -23.88
N ASP A 499 0.68 -2.71 -23.67
CA ASP A 499 -0.41 -1.92 -24.25
C ASP A 499 -0.33 -1.82 -25.79
N ILE A 500 0.87 -1.74 -26.35
CA ILE A 500 1.09 -1.77 -27.81
C ILE A 500 0.61 -3.10 -28.40
N ILE A 501 0.89 -4.22 -27.73
CA ILE A 501 0.43 -5.55 -28.13
C ILE A 501 -1.11 -5.62 -28.05
N ASP A 502 -1.73 -5.07 -27.00
CA ASP A 502 -3.19 -5.04 -26.88
C ASP A 502 -3.84 -4.25 -28.04
N TRP A 503 -3.30 -3.07 -28.41
CA TRP A 503 -3.76 -2.35 -29.59
C TRP A 503 -3.51 -3.11 -30.90
N THR A 504 -2.40 -3.81 -31.00
CA THR A 504 -2.07 -4.67 -32.15
C THR A 504 -3.12 -5.78 -32.31
N ILE A 505 -3.47 -6.47 -31.23
CA ILE A 505 -4.53 -7.50 -31.23
C ILE A 505 -5.85 -6.90 -31.71
N LYS A 506 -6.22 -5.71 -31.23
CA LYS A 506 -7.46 -5.02 -31.64
C LYS A 506 -7.53 -4.75 -33.14
N LEU A 507 -6.42 -4.30 -33.74
CA LEU A 507 -6.31 -4.03 -35.17
C LEU A 507 -6.32 -5.33 -35.99
N ILE A 508 -5.58 -6.36 -35.56
CA ILE A 508 -5.57 -7.68 -36.21
C ILE A 508 -6.96 -8.32 -36.21
N ASN A 509 -7.70 -8.23 -35.11
CA ASN A 509 -9.08 -8.71 -35.02
C ASN A 509 -9.98 -8.03 -36.05
N ILE A 510 -9.85 -6.70 -36.23
CA ILE A 510 -10.58 -5.98 -37.30
C ILE A 510 -10.18 -6.54 -38.66
N LYS A 511 -8.89 -6.71 -38.96
CA LYS A 511 -8.41 -7.21 -40.27
C LYS A 511 -8.99 -8.57 -40.59
N ARG A 512 -8.95 -9.48 -39.62
CA ARG A 512 -9.51 -10.82 -39.76
C ARG A 512 -11.03 -10.78 -40.00
N SER A 513 -11.76 -9.94 -39.28
CA SER A 513 -13.21 -9.80 -39.46
C SER A 513 -13.59 -9.18 -40.81
N LEU A 514 -12.81 -8.21 -41.31
CA LEU A 514 -12.98 -7.65 -42.65
C LEU A 514 -12.78 -8.73 -43.73
N ASN A 515 -11.70 -9.53 -43.61
CA ASN A 515 -11.38 -10.57 -44.60
C ASN A 515 -12.46 -11.68 -44.70
N ILE A 516 -13.17 -11.96 -43.61
CA ILE A 516 -14.21 -13.01 -43.56
C ILE A 516 -15.62 -12.39 -43.73
N ASN A 517 -15.74 -11.09 -44.04
CA ASN A 517 -17.00 -10.36 -44.17
C ASN A 517 -17.92 -10.46 -42.94
N ARG A 518 -17.35 -10.55 -41.73
CA ARG A 518 -18.09 -10.65 -40.46
C ARG A 518 -17.87 -9.40 -39.61
N MET A 519 -18.42 -8.27 -40.04
CA MET A 519 -18.19 -6.95 -39.44
C MET A 519 -18.53 -6.89 -37.94
N GLY A 520 -19.58 -7.56 -37.46
CA GLY A 520 -19.93 -7.56 -36.03
C GLY A 520 -18.96 -8.35 -35.12
N SER A 521 -18.16 -9.26 -35.69
CA SER A 521 -17.38 -10.23 -34.91
C SER A 521 -16.14 -9.62 -34.22
N PHE A 522 -15.57 -8.55 -34.76
CA PHE A 522 -14.38 -7.95 -34.14
C PHE A 522 -14.71 -7.25 -32.82
N TYR A 523 -15.94 -6.73 -32.65
CA TYR A 523 -16.36 -6.12 -31.39
C TYR A 523 -16.34 -7.15 -30.25
N LEU A 524 -16.84 -8.36 -30.53
CA LEU A 524 -16.80 -9.47 -29.58
C LEU A 524 -15.36 -9.94 -29.32
N ALA A 525 -14.55 -10.10 -30.37
CA ALA A 525 -13.15 -10.47 -30.22
C ALA A 525 -12.36 -9.44 -29.39
N ASN A 526 -12.64 -8.15 -29.59
CA ASN A 526 -11.99 -7.06 -28.87
C ASN A 526 -12.45 -6.93 -27.42
N LYS A 527 -13.67 -7.38 -27.07
CA LYS A 527 -14.10 -7.51 -25.67
C LYS A 527 -13.26 -8.53 -24.88
N ASN A 528 -12.66 -9.50 -25.56
CA ASN A 528 -11.81 -10.52 -24.94
C ASN A 528 -10.33 -10.11 -24.85
N THR A 529 -9.99 -8.87 -25.21
CA THR A 529 -8.62 -8.35 -25.05
C THR A 529 -8.29 -8.12 -23.58
N TRP A 530 -7.00 -8.19 -23.22
CA TRP A 530 -6.57 -8.10 -21.82
C TRP A 530 -7.00 -6.78 -21.18
N SER A 531 -6.87 -5.66 -21.90
CA SER A 531 -7.33 -4.36 -21.40
C SER A 531 -8.84 -4.33 -21.13
N SER A 532 -9.65 -4.96 -21.99
CA SER A 532 -11.10 -5.03 -21.83
C SER A 532 -11.50 -5.89 -20.64
N LEU A 533 -10.88 -7.07 -20.50
CA LEU A 533 -11.10 -7.97 -19.37
C LEU A 533 -10.62 -7.37 -18.04
N LEU A 534 -9.49 -6.67 -18.05
CA LEU A 534 -8.97 -5.98 -16.88
C LEU A 534 -9.91 -4.85 -16.46
N SER A 535 -10.44 -4.06 -17.41
CA SER A 535 -11.41 -3.00 -17.14
C SER A 535 -12.68 -3.56 -16.50
N GLU A 536 -13.24 -4.63 -17.06
CA GLU A 536 -14.43 -5.30 -16.52
C GLU A 536 -14.19 -5.84 -15.10
N ARG A 537 -13.04 -6.47 -14.86
CA ARG A 537 -12.66 -6.94 -13.52
C ARG A 537 -12.45 -5.80 -12.55
N MET A 538 -11.85 -4.69 -12.98
CA MET A 538 -11.63 -3.50 -12.15
C MET A 538 -12.96 -2.84 -11.77
N GLU A 539 -13.90 -2.74 -12.71
CA GLU A 539 -15.26 -2.29 -12.44
C GLU A 539 -15.98 -3.20 -11.43
N ALA A 540 -15.84 -4.51 -11.57
CA ALA A 540 -16.38 -5.47 -10.60
C ALA A 540 -15.73 -5.33 -9.20
N ILE A 541 -14.41 -5.13 -9.13
CA ILE A 541 -13.69 -4.88 -7.87
C ILE A 541 -14.14 -3.58 -7.23
N ASN A 542 -14.27 -2.49 -8.01
CA ASN A 542 -14.76 -1.21 -7.51
C ASN A 542 -16.19 -1.32 -6.99
N PHE A 543 -17.06 -2.04 -7.70
CA PHE A 543 -18.42 -2.32 -7.25
C PHE A 543 -18.44 -3.13 -5.95
N GLN A 544 -17.60 -4.15 -5.84
CA GLN A 544 -17.45 -4.92 -4.60
C GLN A 544 -16.93 -4.05 -3.44
N SER A 545 -15.98 -3.15 -3.70
CA SER A 545 -15.48 -2.22 -2.70
C SER A 545 -16.57 -1.26 -2.20
N LEU A 546 -17.45 -0.79 -3.08
CA LEU A 546 -18.63 0.00 -2.68
C LEU A 546 -19.56 -0.80 -1.75
N LEU A 547 -19.88 -2.04 -2.10
CA LEU A 547 -20.71 -2.91 -1.26
C LEU A 547 -20.08 -3.21 0.11
N ILE A 548 -18.74 -3.36 0.16
CA ILE A 548 -18.02 -3.52 1.43
C ILE A 548 -18.14 -2.25 2.28
N ASN A 549 -17.97 -1.07 1.69
CA ASN A 549 -18.12 0.20 2.42
C ASN A 549 -19.55 0.36 3.00
N GLU A 550 -20.59 -0.01 2.25
CA GLU A 550 -21.97 0.00 2.74
C GLU A 550 -22.20 -0.98 3.89
N ARG A 551 -21.60 -2.17 3.82
CA ARG A 551 -21.63 -3.15 4.92
C ARG A 551 -20.91 -2.62 6.16
N ASP A 552 -19.76 -1.98 5.99
CA ASP A 552 -19.01 -1.40 7.12
C ASP A 552 -19.80 -0.30 7.84
N ILE A 553 -20.54 0.53 7.09
CA ILE A 553 -21.47 1.51 7.67
C ILE A 553 -22.56 0.80 8.49
N THR A 554 -23.16 -0.24 7.92
CA THR A 554 -24.21 -1.03 8.60
C THR A 554 -23.68 -1.69 9.88
N ILE A 555 -22.48 -2.27 9.85
CA ILE A 555 -21.83 -2.87 11.02
C ILE A 555 -21.60 -1.81 12.10
N LYS A 556 -21.16 -0.60 11.72
CA LYS A 556 -20.97 0.51 12.67
C LYS A 556 -22.26 0.89 13.39
N ASP A 557 -23.35 1.01 12.65
CA ASP A 557 -24.66 1.32 13.25
C ASP A 557 -25.11 0.22 14.21
N GLN A 558 -24.85 -1.05 13.87
CA GLN A 558 -25.10 -2.18 14.76
C GLN A 558 -24.22 -2.16 16.02
N THR A 559 -22.93 -1.83 15.90
CA THR A 559 -22.03 -1.69 17.07
C THR A 559 -22.55 -0.64 18.04
N LYS A 560 -23.00 0.52 17.53
CA LYS A 560 -23.56 1.57 18.37
C LYS A 560 -24.81 1.10 19.14
N ILE A 561 -25.69 0.36 18.48
CA ILE A 561 -26.88 -0.24 19.12
C ILE A 561 -26.48 -1.24 20.22
N ILE A 562 -25.40 -2.01 20.01
CA ILE A 562 -24.88 -2.95 21.01
C ILE A 562 -24.31 -2.20 22.22
N ASP A 563 -23.54 -1.14 22.00
CA ASP A 563 -22.96 -0.32 23.08
C ASP A 563 -24.08 0.34 23.91
N ASP A 564 -25.09 0.91 23.26
CA ASP A 564 -26.26 1.51 23.92
C ASP A 564 -27.02 0.46 24.76
N ARG A 565 -27.14 -0.78 24.25
CA ARG A 565 -27.71 -1.91 25.02
C ARG A 565 -26.82 -2.31 26.20
N GLY A 566 -25.50 -2.28 26.05
CA GLY A 566 -24.56 -2.56 27.12
C GLY A 566 -24.73 -1.60 28.29
N LEU A 567 -24.81 -0.30 28.02
CA LEU A 567 -25.07 0.73 29.03
C LEU A 567 -26.43 0.54 29.72
N ALA A 568 -27.47 0.17 28.96
CA ALA A 568 -28.78 -0.11 29.53
C ALA A 568 -28.76 -1.33 30.46
N ILE A 569 -28.01 -2.38 30.11
CA ILE A 569 -27.84 -3.58 30.95
C ILE A 569 -27.07 -3.24 32.23
N GLU A 570 -26.00 -2.44 32.14
CA GLU A 570 -25.24 -1.99 33.31
C GLU A 570 -26.12 -1.19 34.28
N SER A 571 -26.91 -0.25 33.76
CA SER A 571 -27.88 0.51 34.55
C SER A 571 -28.94 -0.40 35.20
N GLN A 572 -29.42 -1.42 34.48
CA GLN A 572 -30.35 -2.40 35.05
C GLN A 572 -29.71 -3.23 36.16
N SER A 573 -28.44 -3.63 36.03
CA SER A 573 -27.71 -4.36 37.07
C SER A 573 -27.63 -3.55 38.37
N ILE A 574 -27.30 -2.25 38.27
CA ILE A 574 -27.25 -1.35 39.43
C ILE A 574 -28.62 -1.27 40.12
N MET A 575 -29.71 -1.11 39.36
CA MET A 575 -31.07 -1.08 39.94
C MET A 575 -31.48 -2.40 40.61
N ILE A 576 -30.99 -3.54 40.11
CA ILE A 576 -31.21 -4.85 40.74
C ILE A 576 -30.44 -4.94 42.05
N ASP A 577 -29.18 -4.53 42.08
CA ASP A 577 -28.37 -4.54 43.31
C ASP A 577 -28.97 -3.64 44.40
N GLU A 578 -29.49 -2.46 44.03
CA GLU A 578 -30.22 -1.58 44.94
C GLU A 578 -31.49 -2.25 45.49
N ARG A 579 -32.27 -2.91 44.62
CA ARG A 579 -33.47 -3.66 45.03
C ARG A 579 -33.11 -4.80 45.98
N ASP A 580 -32.09 -5.59 45.68
CA ASP A 580 -31.66 -6.71 46.52
C ASP A 580 -31.23 -6.25 47.91
N ASN A 581 -30.56 -5.10 48.02
CA ASN A 581 -30.24 -4.49 49.30
C ASN A 581 -31.50 -4.08 50.06
N THR A 582 -32.47 -3.42 49.41
CA THR A 582 -33.74 -3.06 50.06
C THR A 582 -34.53 -4.29 50.52
N ILE A 583 -34.53 -5.38 49.76
CA ILE A 583 -35.17 -6.64 50.13
C ILE A 583 -34.49 -7.25 51.36
N LYS A 584 -33.15 -7.24 51.43
CA LYS A 584 -32.42 -7.71 52.61
C LYS A 584 -32.75 -6.90 53.86
N ASP A 585 -32.88 -5.58 53.74
CA ASP A 585 -33.22 -4.73 54.88
C ASP A 585 -34.68 -4.94 55.31
N GLN A 586 -35.60 -5.12 54.37
CA GLN A 586 -36.98 -5.49 54.68
C GLN A 586 -37.09 -6.85 55.37
N ALA A 587 -36.29 -7.85 54.95
CA ALA A 587 -36.25 -9.16 55.60
C ALA A 587 -35.82 -9.05 57.07
N LYS A 588 -34.79 -8.27 57.38
CA LYS A 588 -34.37 -8.01 58.77
C LYS A 588 -35.47 -7.38 59.62
N LEU A 589 -36.18 -6.39 59.07
CA LEU A 589 -37.29 -5.74 59.78
C LEU A 589 -38.45 -6.71 60.06
N ILE A 590 -38.70 -7.65 59.15
CA ILE A 590 -39.70 -8.72 59.35
C ILE A 590 -39.23 -9.65 60.47
N ASP A 591 -37.97 -10.10 60.47
CA ASP A 591 -37.42 -10.96 61.51
C ASP A 591 -37.49 -10.30 62.91
N GLU A 592 -37.16 -9.01 63.01
CA GLU A 592 -37.30 -8.23 64.25
C GLU A 592 -38.76 -8.15 64.71
N ARG A 593 -39.69 -7.93 63.78
CA ARG A 593 -41.13 -7.88 64.07
C ARG A 593 -41.66 -9.23 64.54
N ASP A 594 -41.26 -10.32 63.90
CA ASP A 594 -41.66 -11.69 64.27
C ASP A 594 -41.15 -12.07 65.66
N ASN A 595 -39.91 -11.68 66.01
CA ASN A 595 -39.39 -11.82 67.37
C ASN A 595 -40.24 -11.05 68.38
N THR A 596 -40.59 -9.81 68.06
CA THR A 596 -41.43 -8.98 68.94
C THR A 596 -42.82 -9.59 69.14
N ILE A 597 -43.42 -10.14 68.09
CA ILE A 597 -44.71 -10.82 68.15
C ILE A 597 -44.62 -12.06 69.04
N ARG A 598 -43.54 -12.84 68.92
CA ARG A 598 -43.29 -14.03 69.75
C ARG A 598 -43.16 -13.67 71.23
N ASP A 599 -42.40 -12.62 71.55
CA ASP A 599 -42.27 -12.12 72.93
C ASP A 599 -43.62 -11.63 73.48
N GLN A 600 -44.41 -10.91 72.67
CA GLN A 600 -45.75 -10.47 73.05
C GLN A 600 -46.70 -11.65 73.27
N THR A 601 -46.59 -12.70 72.46
CA THR A 601 -47.41 -13.91 72.59
C THR A 601 -47.11 -14.63 73.91
N GLN A 602 -45.82 -14.76 74.26
CA GLN A 602 -45.41 -15.33 75.54
C GLN A 602 -45.95 -14.51 76.73
N LEU A 603 -45.85 -13.17 76.66
CA LEU A 603 -46.40 -12.30 77.72
C LEU A 603 -47.93 -12.43 77.86
N ILE A 604 -48.65 -12.67 76.77
CA ILE A 604 -50.10 -12.92 76.80
C ILE A 604 -50.38 -14.26 77.47
N GLU A 605 -49.67 -15.33 77.12
CA GLU A 605 -49.81 -16.65 77.75
C GLU A 605 -49.53 -16.59 79.27
N GLU A 606 -48.48 -15.87 79.68
CA GLU A 606 -48.17 -15.64 81.10
C GLU A 606 -49.31 -14.89 81.81
N ARG A 607 -49.87 -13.86 81.17
CA ARG A 607 -51.02 -13.12 81.71
C ARG A 607 -52.27 -13.99 81.82
N GLU A 608 -52.60 -14.78 80.80
CA GLU A 608 -53.73 -15.71 80.84
C GLU A 608 -53.60 -16.73 81.97
N SER A 609 -52.40 -17.28 82.17
CA SER A 609 -52.06 -18.12 83.32
C SER A 609 -52.34 -17.42 84.66
N THR A 610 -51.88 -16.18 84.81
CA THR A 610 -52.15 -15.40 86.04
C THR A 610 -53.63 -15.12 86.24
N ILE A 611 -54.38 -14.80 85.19
CA ILE A 611 -55.83 -14.58 85.26
C ILE A 611 -56.54 -15.87 85.70
N LEU A 612 -56.24 -17.01 85.09
CA LEU A 612 -56.79 -18.31 85.51
C LEU A 612 -56.49 -18.63 86.98
N SER A 613 -55.30 -18.26 87.46
CA SER A 613 -54.93 -18.42 88.87
C SER A 613 -55.77 -17.51 89.78
N GLN A 614 -55.98 -16.25 89.39
CA GLN A 614 -56.79 -15.28 90.11
C GLN A 614 -58.27 -15.67 90.11
N GLU A 615 -58.81 -16.15 89.00
CA GLU A 615 -60.18 -16.68 88.90
C GLU A 615 -60.41 -17.86 89.85
N LYS A 616 -59.44 -18.79 89.95
CA LYS A 616 -59.50 -19.88 90.94
C LYS A 616 -59.53 -19.36 92.38
N ILE A 617 -58.73 -18.33 92.69
CA ILE A 617 -58.71 -17.71 94.02
C ILE A 617 -60.04 -17.01 94.31
N ILE A 618 -60.57 -16.23 93.37
CA ILE A 618 -61.86 -15.55 93.49
C ILE A 618 -62.98 -16.57 93.72
N LYS A 619 -62.99 -17.68 92.97
CA LYS A 619 -63.99 -18.74 93.13
C LYS A 619 -63.93 -19.37 94.52
N LYS A 620 -62.73 -19.68 95.02
CA LYS A 620 -62.54 -20.15 96.42
C LYS A 620 -63.06 -19.15 97.46
N LEU A 621 -62.80 -17.85 97.26
CA LEU A 621 -63.28 -16.80 98.16
C LEU A 621 -64.81 -16.65 98.09
N GLN A 622 -65.42 -16.82 96.92
CA GLN A 622 -66.88 -16.81 96.75
C GLN A 622 -67.55 -18.04 97.39
N ASP A 623 -66.92 -19.21 97.32
CA ASP A 623 -67.42 -20.43 97.97
C ASP A 623 -67.36 -20.30 99.50
N LEU A 624 -66.29 -19.70 100.05
CA LEU A 624 -66.14 -19.39 101.49
C LEU A 624 -67.14 -18.34 102.01
N ALA A 625 -67.68 -17.47 101.13
CA ALA A 625 -68.67 -16.46 101.51
C ALA A 625 -70.12 -16.98 101.47
N LYS A 626 -70.33 -18.23 101.05
CA LYS A 626 -71.64 -18.91 101.01
C LYS A 626 -71.83 -19.96 102.12
N GLU A 627 -70.78 -20.25 102.88
CA GLU A 627 -70.85 -20.91 104.20
C GLU A 627 -71.09 -19.88 105.30
#